data_AF-A0A7J6BE82-F1
#
_entry.id   AF-A0A7J6BE82-F1
#
_cell.length_a   1.000
_cell.length_b   1.000
_cell.length_c   1.000
_cell.angle_alpha   90.00
_cell.angle_beta   90.00
_cell.angle_gamma   90.00
#
_symmetry.space_group_name_H-M   'P 1'
#
loop_
_entity.id
_entity.type
_entity.pdbx_description
1 polymer ?
#
loop_
_entity_poly.entity_id
_entity_poly.type
_entity_poly.pdbx_seq_one_letter_code
_entity_poly.pdbx_strand_id
1 'polypeptide(L)'
;MILGHCILFVLMSYSYGQSLTSSASVVKRPGESVTLSCTVSGFSMGSYWMHWIRQKPGRALEWIGRIDTGTSTIFAQSLQGQFSITKDTNKNMLYLEVKSLKAEDT
;
A
#
# COMPACT_ATOMS: atom_id res chain seq x y z
N MET A 1 14.05 -4.84 0.52
CA MET A 1 13.61 -4.15 -0.69
C MET A 1 12.10 -4.06 -0.56
N ILE A 2 11.58 -2.96 -0.03
CA ILE A 2 10.16 -2.88 0.34
C ILE A 2 9.36 -2.65 -0.93
N LEU A 3 8.97 -3.75 -1.58
CA LEU A 3 8.00 -3.74 -2.65
C LEU A 3 6.61 -3.55 -2.02
N GLY A 4 6.33 -2.35 -1.49
CA GLY A 4 4.95 -1.95 -1.20
C GLY A 4 4.21 -1.80 -2.51
N HIS A 5 3.47 -2.84 -2.92
CA HIS A 5 2.59 -2.77 -4.07
C HIS A 5 1.19 -2.50 -3.57
N CYS A 6 0.58 -1.43 -4.08
CA CYS A 6 -0.84 -1.19 -3.92
C CYS A 6 -1.58 -2.05 -4.96
N ILE A 7 -2.66 -2.70 -4.55
CA ILE A 7 -3.53 -3.48 -5.43
C ILE A 7 -4.96 -2.97 -5.29
N LEU A 8 -5.63 -2.88 -6.43
CA LEU A 8 -7.05 -2.61 -6.56
C LEU A 8 -7.80 -3.93 -6.77
N PHE A 9 -8.88 -4.15 -6.01
CA PHE A 9 -9.76 -5.30 -6.23
C PHE A 9 -11.02 -4.84 -6.99
N VAL A 10 -11.10 -5.12 -8.30
CA VAL A 10 -12.29 -4.83 -9.13
C VAL A 10 -12.97 -6.13 -9.54
N LEU A 11 -14.26 -6.26 -9.27
CA LEU A 11 -15.13 -7.25 -9.91
C LEU A 11 -15.56 -6.65 -11.26
N MET A 12 -14.99 -7.20 -12.34
CA MET A 12 -15.00 -6.75 -13.75
C MET A 12 -16.26 -6.04 -14.28
N SER A 13 -16.10 -4.87 -14.92
CA SER A 13 -16.53 -4.56 -16.32
C SER A 13 -16.27 -3.08 -16.70
N TYR A 14 -15.88 -2.85 -17.96
CA TYR A 14 -15.51 -1.59 -18.66
C TYR A 14 -14.10 -1.00 -18.43
N SER A 15 -13.23 -1.19 -19.42
CA SER A 15 -11.85 -0.71 -19.48
C SER A 15 -11.78 0.78 -19.85
N TYR A 16 -11.88 1.65 -18.86
CA TYR A 16 -11.10 2.89 -18.86
C TYR A 16 -9.71 2.56 -18.33
N GLY A 17 -8.65 3.13 -18.91
CA GLY A 17 -7.27 2.85 -18.51
C GLY A 17 -7.05 3.19 -17.03
N GLN A 18 -6.97 2.17 -16.18
CA GLN A 18 -6.65 2.32 -14.76
C GLN A 18 -5.18 1.99 -14.56
N SER A 19 -4.47 2.80 -13.79
CA SER A 19 -3.07 2.56 -13.46
C SER A 19 -2.79 2.84 -12.00
N LEU A 20 -1.95 2.00 -11.41
CA LEU A 20 -1.43 2.15 -10.06
C LEU A 20 0.09 2.38 -10.16
N THR A 21 0.56 3.52 -9.66
CA THR A 21 1.98 3.88 -9.71
C THR A 21 2.53 4.04 -8.30
N SER A 22 3.27 3.03 -7.83
CA SER A 22 3.96 3.11 -6.54
C SER A 22 5.19 4.01 -6.60
N SER A 23 5.54 4.63 -5.46
CA SER A 23 6.79 5.34 -5.27
C SER A 23 7.99 4.42 -5.49
N ALA A 24 9.12 4.98 -5.91
CA ALA A 24 10.37 4.25 -6.05
C ALA A 24 10.77 3.54 -4.74
N SER A 25 11.49 2.42 -4.89
CA SER A 25 12.01 1.68 -3.75
C SER A 25 12.91 2.58 -2.90
N VAL A 26 12.59 2.73 -1.61
CA VAL A 26 13.39 3.50 -0.68
C VAL A 26 14.27 2.54 0.13
N VAL A 27 15.58 2.78 0.15
CA VAL A 27 16.52 2.09 1.05
C VAL A 27 16.81 3.04 2.23
N LYS A 28 16.45 2.61 3.43
CA LYS A 28 16.59 3.37 4.68
C LYS A 28 17.23 2.47 5.74
N ARG A 29 17.78 3.08 6.79
CA ARG A 29 18.40 2.31 7.87
C ARG A 29 17.32 1.64 8.73
N PRO A 30 17.60 0.48 9.33
CA PRO A 30 16.72 -0.10 10.33
C PRO A 30 16.45 0.91 11.46
N GLY A 31 15.21 0.96 11.94
CA GLY A 31 14.75 1.91 12.96
C GLY A 31 14.15 3.21 12.41
N GLU A 32 14.42 3.57 11.16
CA GLU A 32 13.81 4.75 10.52
C GLU A 32 12.36 4.46 10.10
N SER A 33 11.52 5.48 10.07
CA SER A 33 10.21 5.41 9.43
C SER A 33 10.32 5.74 7.95
N VAL A 34 9.48 5.10 7.14
CA VAL A 34 9.39 5.40 5.70
C VAL A 34 7.94 5.41 5.27
N THR A 35 7.61 6.35 4.40
CA THR A 35 6.29 6.42 3.78
C THR A 35 6.41 6.09 2.31
N LEU A 36 5.71 5.05 1.89
CA LEU A 36 5.50 4.71 0.49
C LEU A 36 4.22 5.38 0.00
N SER A 37 4.18 5.75 -1.27
CA SER A 37 2.99 6.31 -1.89
C SER A 37 2.58 5.50 -3.13
N CYS A 38 1.30 5.58 -3.47
CA CYS A 38 0.73 4.99 -4.67
C CYS A 38 -0.27 5.97 -5.28
N THR A 39 0.00 6.38 -6.52
CA THR A 39 -0.90 7.23 -7.30
C THR A 39 -1.87 6.36 -8.09
N VAL A 40 -3.14 6.71 -8.00
CA VAL A 40 -4.22 6.08 -8.77
C VAL A 40 -4.60 6.98 -9.94
N SER A 41 -4.72 6.39 -11.13
CA SER A 41 -5.34 7.03 -12.29
C SER A 41 -6.45 6.13 -12.85
N GLY A 42 -7.45 6.75 -13.47
CA GLY A 42 -8.59 6.06 -14.08
C GLY A 42 -9.77 5.78 -13.13
N PHE A 43 -9.64 6.07 -11.84
CA PHE A 43 -10.74 6.04 -10.85
C PHE A 43 -10.44 6.95 -9.64
N SER A 44 -11.46 7.21 -8.82
CA SER A 44 -11.30 7.95 -7.57
C SER A 44 -10.91 7.02 -6.42
N MET A 45 -9.93 7.41 -5.61
CA MET A 45 -9.47 6.65 -4.44
C MET A 45 -10.59 6.34 -3.40
N GLY A 46 -11.72 7.03 -3.49
CA GLY A 46 -12.92 6.76 -2.68
C GLY A 46 -13.82 5.65 -3.22
N SER A 47 -13.60 5.16 -4.44
CA SER A 47 -14.54 4.26 -5.12
C SER A 47 -14.36 2.78 -4.78
N TYR A 48 -13.17 2.38 -4.31
CA TYR A 48 -12.82 0.98 -4.10
C TYR A 48 -12.00 0.77 -2.83
N TRP A 49 -11.93 -0.48 -2.40
CA TRP A 49 -10.99 -0.89 -1.36
C TRP A 49 -9.59 -1.01 -1.93
N MET A 50 -8.62 -0.48 -1.20
CA MET A 50 -7.23 -0.47 -1.62
C MET A 50 -6.41 -1.33 -0.68
N HIS A 51 -5.59 -2.20 -1.25
CA HIS A 51 -4.80 -3.17 -0.50
C HIS A 51 -3.32 -2.85 -0.64
N TRP A 52 -2.56 -3.06 0.43
CA TRP A 52 -1.10 -3.10 0.38
C TRP A 52 -0.62 -4.53 0.58
N ILE A 53 0.31 -4.93 -0.27
CA ILE A 53 1.07 -6.17 -0.14
C ILE A 53 2.56 -5.86 -0.13
N ARG A 54 3.35 -6.75 0.46
CA ARG A 54 4.81 -6.74 0.33
C ARG A 54 5.30 -8.09 -0.14
N GLN A 55 6.46 -8.08 -0.78
CA GLN A 55 7.20 -9.29 -1.10
C GLN A 55 8.62 -9.17 -0.56
N LYS A 56 9.04 -10.15 0.24
CA LYS A 56 10.44 -10.28 0.65
C LYS A 56 11.19 -11.13 -0.38
N PRO A 57 12.49 -10.88 -0.64
CA PRO A 57 13.29 -11.68 -1.56
C PRO A 57 13.16 -13.18 -1.25
N GLY A 58 12.82 -13.99 -2.26
CA GLY A 58 12.66 -15.44 -2.13
C GLY A 58 11.42 -15.88 -1.33
N ARG A 59 10.49 -14.97 -1.00
CA ARG A 59 9.24 -15.30 -0.29
C ARG A 59 7.99 -15.00 -1.12
N ALA A 60 6.88 -15.63 -0.73
CA ALA A 60 5.57 -15.34 -1.27
C ALA A 60 5.11 -13.91 -0.94
N LEU A 61 4.09 -13.44 -1.66
CA LEU A 61 3.43 -12.18 -1.35
C LEU A 61 2.77 -12.27 0.04
N GLU A 62 2.99 -11.23 0.85
CA GLU A 62 2.41 -11.09 2.18
C GLU A 62 1.46 -9.88 2.17
N TRP A 63 0.21 -10.10 2.56
CA TRP A 63 -0.76 -9.02 2.66
C TRP A 63 -0.52 -8.19 3.94
N ILE A 64 -0.42 -6.87 3.80
CA ILE A 64 -0.20 -5.96 4.93
C ILE A 64 -1.53 -5.51 5.52
N GLY A 65 -2.44 -5.08 4.66
CA GLY A 65 -3.69 -4.49 5.08
C GLY A 65 -4.48 -3.87 3.93
N ARG A 66 -5.64 -3.31 4.28
CA ARG A 66 -6.51 -2.57 3.37
C ARG A 66 -7.07 -1.32 4.03
N ILE A 67 -7.45 -0.36 3.19
CA ILE A 67 -8.32 0.76 3.54
C ILE A 67 -9.60 0.66 2.71
N ASP A 68 -10.74 0.93 3.33
CA ASP A 68 -12.04 0.94 2.64
C ASP A 68 -12.31 2.25 1.88
N THR A 69 -13.52 2.41 1.37
CA THR A 69 -13.95 3.62 0.64
C THR A 69 -14.03 4.85 1.54
N GLY A 70 -14.18 4.68 2.86
CA GLY A 70 -14.03 5.73 3.87
C GLY A 70 -12.59 5.84 4.34
N THR A 71 -12.36 5.62 5.64
CA THR A 71 -11.05 5.69 6.29
C THR A 71 -10.77 4.48 7.18
N SER A 72 -11.62 3.46 7.15
CA SER A 72 -11.45 2.28 8.01
C SER A 72 -10.33 1.40 7.48
N THR A 73 -9.48 0.91 8.38
CA THR A 73 -8.31 0.09 8.03
C THR A 73 -8.35 -1.26 8.73
N ILE A 74 -7.89 -2.29 8.03
CA ILE A 74 -7.68 -3.63 8.56
C ILE A 74 -6.27 -4.06 8.18
N PHE A 75 -5.54 -4.65 9.12
CA PHE A 75 -4.19 -5.14 8.93
C PHE A 75 -4.12 -6.66 9.12
N ALA A 76 -3.13 -7.31 8.51
CA ALA A 76 -2.79 -8.68 8.84
C ALA A 76 -2.39 -8.79 10.32
N GLN A 77 -2.86 -9.84 10.98
CA GLN A 77 -2.68 -10.03 12.42
C GLN A 77 -1.19 -10.08 12.82
N SER A 78 -0.33 -10.66 11.99
CA SER A 78 1.13 -10.70 12.20
C SER A 78 1.82 -9.34 12.05
N LEU A 79 1.18 -8.38 11.39
CA LEU A 79 1.74 -7.07 11.03
C LEU A 79 1.06 -5.90 11.74
N GLN A 80 0.19 -6.19 12.69
CA GLN A 80 -0.55 -5.19 13.44
C GLN A 80 0.39 -4.25 14.19
N GLY A 81 0.12 -2.94 14.12
CA GLY A 81 0.92 -1.91 14.78
C GLY A 81 2.21 -1.52 14.06
N GLN A 82 2.68 -2.26 13.04
CA GLN A 82 3.92 -1.97 12.31
C GLN A 82 3.73 -0.96 11.16
N PHE A 83 2.51 -0.86 10.64
CA PHE A 83 2.16 -0.03 9.50
C PHE A 83 1.00 0.92 9.81
N SER A 84 0.86 1.97 9.00
CA SER A 84 -0.30 2.84 8.94
C SER A 84 -0.68 3.07 7.47
N ILE A 85 -1.97 2.97 7.14
CA ILE A 85 -2.47 3.21 5.78
C ILE A 85 -3.34 4.46 5.82
N THR A 86 -3.06 5.41 4.94
CA THR A 86 -3.88 6.62 4.77
C THR A 86 -4.11 6.89 3.29
N LYS A 87 -5.11 7.69 2.96
CA LYS A 87 -5.41 8.07 1.58
C LYS A 87 -5.81 9.54 1.48
N ASP A 88 -5.48 10.15 0.35
CA ASP A 88 -5.89 11.50 -0.05
C ASP A 88 -6.72 11.39 -1.33
N THR A 89 -8.03 11.47 -1.18
CA THR A 89 -8.97 11.37 -2.31
C THR A 89 -8.87 12.56 -3.26
N ASN A 90 -8.47 13.74 -2.78
CA ASN A 90 -8.32 14.93 -3.63
C ASN A 90 -7.12 14.80 -4.57
N LYS A 91 -6.06 14.12 -4.10
CA LYS A 91 -4.85 13.85 -4.89
C LYS A 91 -4.86 12.50 -5.60
N ASN A 92 -5.87 11.66 -5.34
CA ASN A 92 -5.89 10.25 -5.73
C ASN A 92 -4.61 9.51 -5.33
N MET A 93 -4.17 9.69 -4.08
CA MET A 93 -2.95 9.09 -3.54
C MET A 93 -3.23 8.24 -2.31
N LEU A 94 -2.57 7.09 -2.24
CA LEU A 94 -2.59 6.15 -1.14
C LEU A 94 -1.21 6.12 -0.51
N TYR A 95 -1.13 6.07 0.82
CA TYR A 95 0.11 6.07 1.56
C TYR A 95 0.18 4.87 2.50
N LEU A 96 1.38 4.31 2.62
CA LEU A 96 1.74 3.29 3.60
C LEU A 96 2.94 3.80 4.39
N GLU A 97 2.72 4.18 5.64
CA GLU A 97 3.79 4.47 6.57
C GLU A 97 4.23 3.19 7.27
N VAL A 98 5.54 2.93 7.23
CA VAL A 98 6.21 1.90 8.01
C VAL A 98 6.80 2.58 9.23
N LYS A 99 6.30 2.24 10.43
CA LYS A 99 6.64 2.99 11.65
C LYS A 99 8.07 2.76 12.12
N SER A 100 8.59 1.54 11.96
CA SER A 100 9.97 1.21 12.27
C SER A 100 10.44 0.12 11.32
N LEU A 101 11.39 0.48 10.46
CA LEU A 101 12.00 -0.45 9.54
C LEU A 101 12.80 -1.51 10.28
N LYS A 102 12.47 -2.77 10.04
CA LYS A 102 13.28 -3.88 10.53
C LYS A 102 14.29 -4.28 9.46
N ALA A 103 15.40 -4.90 9.87
CA ALA A 103 16.42 -5.38 8.93
C ALA A 103 15.82 -6.34 7.86
N GLU A 104 14.78 -7.07 8.23
CA GLU A 104 14.00 -7.96 7.37
C GLU A 104 13.09 -7.26 6.34
N ASP A 105 12.97 -5.94 6.40
CA ASP A 105 12.26 -5.11 5.41
C ASP A 105 13.23 -4.50 4.38
N THR A 106 14.54 -4.50 4.66
CA THR A 106 15.59 -3.98 3.75
C THR A 106 15.97 -4.99 2.67
#